data_AF-A0AAW2Y770-F1
#
_entry.id   AF-A0AAW2Y770-F1
#
_cell.length_a   1.000
_cell.length_b   1.000
_cell.length_c   1.000
_cell.angle_alpha   90.00
_cell.angle_beta   90.00
_cell.angle_gamma   90.00
#
_symmetry.space_group_name_H-M   'P 1'
#
loop_
_entity.id
_entity.type
_entity.pdbx_description
1 polymer ?
#
loop_
_entity_poly.entity_id
_entity_poly.type
_entity_poly.pdbx_seq_one_letter_code
_entity_poly.pdbx_strand_id
1 'polypeptide(L)'
;MIPKSIAIIQITILLLLSNGCFRLQSVATEISSPSPSPSPSPSPFEEHSPSIPLQDQKMSPQFKKFLKECQKRMTVECADQIVGYMFDNKTVSKTCCSQLVNMGPDCHKGLLMRGREMTRKNAYLKKVISRSEKLWGKCEKIAPHHKDKNSPKLPGREYLPGYAEFLRECAKKLTEKCGNEFSDAVFKKNKTVDKGCCWRVLHMGRECHEEVLKDLISLGEIKNKSPREVRLKSDQIWKRCQRIAPHK
;
A
#
# COMPACT_ATOMS: atom_id res chain seq x y z
N MET A 1 -17.12 36.23 20.57
CA MET A 1 -17.93 35.50 19.57
C MET A 1 -17.01 34.58 18.78
N ILE A 2 -17.15 33.27 18.96
CA ILE A 2 -16.34 32.26 18.27
C ILE A 2 -16.99 31.99 16.90
N PRO A 3 -16.27 32.06 15.77
CA PRO A 3 -16.87 31.84 14.47
C PRO A 3 -17.27 30.36 14.31
N LYS A 4 -18.53 30.15 13.88
CA LYS A 4 -19.19 28.83 13.77
C LYS A 4 -18.41 27.81 12.93
N SER A 5 -17.46 28.24 12.09
CA SER A 5 -16.60 27.39 11.26
C SER A 5 -15.48 26.67 12.03
N ILE A 6 -15.01 27.21 13.16
CA ILE A 6 -13.96 26.58 13.98
C ILE A 6 -14.53 25.41 14.79
N ALA A 7 -15.81 25.48 15.17
CA ALA A 7 -16.50 24.40 15.87
C ALA A 7 -16.73 23.18 14.95
N ILE A 8 -17.01 23.38 13.66
CA ILE A 8 -17.27 22.28 12.71
C ILE A 8 -15.98 21.46 12.44
N ILE A 9 -14.82 22.11 12.35
CA ILE A 9 -13.53 21.44 12.08
C ILE A 9 -13.05 20.62 13.29
N GLN A 10 -13.25 21.13 14.52
CA GLN A 10 -12.98 20.37 15.74
C GLN A 10 -13.91 19.15 15.87
N ILE A 11 -15.18 19.29 15.48
CA ILE A 11 -16.16 18.18 15.48
C ILE A 11 -15.80 17.11 14.44
N THR A 12 -15.31 17.47 13.25
CA THR A 12 -14.92 16.45 12.25
C THR A 12 -13.65 15.69 12.67
N ILE A 13 -12.71 16.34 13.35
CA ILE A 13 -11.50 15.69 13.87
C ILE A 13 -11.82 14.82 15.09
N LEU A 14 -12.75 15.24 15.96
CA LEU A 14 -13.26 14.43 17.08
C LEU A 14 -14.11 13.24 16.63
N LEU A 15 -14.93 13.36 15.58
CA LEU A 15 -15.75 12.26 15.04
C LEU A 15 -14.93 11.17 14.33
N LEU A 16 -13.73 11.51 13.83
CA LEU A 16 -12.77 10.55 13.29
C LEU A 16 -12.00 9.81 14.41
N LEU A 17 -11.97 10.35 15.63
CA LEU A 17 -11.33 9.75 16.80
C LEU A 17 -12.33 9.01 17.72
N SER A 18 -13.61 9.35 17.69
CA SER A 18 -14.66 8.68 18.50
C SER A 18 -15.35 7.49 17.82
N ASN A 19 -15.21 7.31 16.51
CA ASN A 19 -15.68 6.10 15.80
C ASN A 19 -14.70 4.91 15.87
N GLY A 20 -13.70 4.99 16.75
CA GLY A 20 -12.90 3.85 17.19
C GLY A 20 -13.57 3.05 18.30
N CYS A 21 -14.84 2.63 18.13
CA CYS A 21 -15.46 1.65 19.02
C CYS A 21 -16.68 0.98 18.36
N PHE A 22 -16.48 0.19 17.29
CA PHE A 22 -17.46 -0.86 16.97
C PHE A 22 -17.37 -1.93 18.06
N ARG A 23 -18.31 -1.87 19.01
CA ARG A 23 -18.56 -2.94 19.96
C ARG A 23 -18.99 -4.19 19.20
N LEU A 24 -18.13 -5.22 19.19
CA LEU A 24 -18.58 -6.60 19.09
C LEU A 24 -18.63 -7.13 20.53
N GLN A 25 -19.82 -7.05 21.14
CA GLN A 25 -20.16 -7.93 22.25
C GLN A 25 -20.59 -9.27 21.65
N SER A 26 -19.97 -10.32 22.17
CA SER A 26 -20.25 -11.73 21.90
C SER A 26 -21.16 -12.31 22.99
N VAL A 27 -22.15 -13.11 22.54
CA VAL A 27 -22.73 -14.32 23.18
C VAL A 27 -23.70 -14.16 24.37
N ALA A 28 -24.95 -14.59 24.18
CA ALA A 28 -25.60 -15.77 24.81
C ALA A 28 -27.09 -15.83 24.38
N THR A 29 -27.54 -16.83 23.62
CA THR A 29 -28.18 -18.11 24.02
C THR A 29 -29.65 -18.00 24.44
N GLU A 30 -30.55 -18.64 23.67
CA GLU A 30 -31.72 -19.46 24.09
C GLU A 30 -32.19 -20.26 22.85
N ILE A 31 -31.80 -21.53 22.69
CA ILE A 31 -32.52 -22.79 22.99
C ILE A 31 -33.94 -22.89 22.38
N SER A 32 -34.08 -23.67 21.29
CA SER A 32 -34.93 -24.86 21.27
C SER A 32 -34.66 -25.73 20.01
N SER A 33 -34.78 -27.04 20.18
CA SER A 33 -34.72 -28.12 19.17
C SER A 33 -35.74 -29.18 19.63
N PRO A 34 -36.33 -30.08 18.80
CA PRO A 34 -35.58 -31.15 18.12
C PRO A 34 -36.12 -31.77 16.77
N SER A 35 -35.17 -32.30 15.97
CA SER A 35 -35.15 -33.57 15.19
C SER A 35 -36.10 -33.81 13.96
N PRO A 36 -35.95 -34.91 13.16
CA PRO A 36 -34.87 -35.18 12.17
C PRO A 36 -35.36 -35.68 10.76
N SER A 37 -34.63 -35.34 9.66
CA SER A 37 -34.42 -36.04 8.34
C SER A 37 -35.61 -36.64 7.53
N PRO A 38 -35.51 -36.98 6.21
CA PRO A 38 -34.33 -37.10 5.32
C PRO A 38 -34.41 -36.37 3.95
N SER A 39 -33.30 -36.41 3.21
CA SER A 39 -33.11 -35.91 1.83
C SER A 39 -34.02 -36.57 0.78
N PRO A 40 -34.17 -35.90 -0.38
CA PRO A 40 -33.73 -36.54 -1.62
C PRO A 40 -32.88 -35.62 -2.53
N SER A 41 -32.00 -36.25 -3.32
CA SER A 41 -31.09 -35.66 -4.32
C SER A 41 -31.81 -35.34 -5.67
N PRO A 42 -31.10 -35.02 -6.78
CA PRO A 42 -30.81 -33.66 -7.23
C PRO A 42 -31.42 -33.34 -8.61
N SER A 43 -31.71 -32.07 -8.91
CA SER A 43 -32.01 -31.60 -10.28
C SER A 43 -31.89 -30.07 -10.36
N PRO A 44 -31.81 -29.48 -11.56
CA PRO A 44 -30.63 -29.32 -12.38
C PRO A 44 -30.11 -27.88 -12.31
N PHE A 45 -28.83 -27.71 -12.66
CA PHE A 45 -28.15 -26.44 -12.86
C PHE A 45 -29.03 -25.41 -13.58
N GLU A 46 -29.42 -24.32 -12.92
CA GLU A 46 -29.45 -22.98 -13.53
C GLU A 46 -29.35 -21.88 -12.44
N GLU A 47 -28.45 -20.94 -12.75
CA GLU A 47 -28.42 -19.52 -12.37
C GLU A 47 -28.68 -19.09 -10.92
N HIS A 48 -27.58 -18.82 -10.21
CA HIS A 48 -27.32 -17.46 -9.71
C HIS A 48 -25.86 -17.39 -9.22
N SER A 49 -24.94 -17.10 -10.15
CA SER A 49 -23.72 -16.39 -9.75
C SER A 49 -24.10 -14.92 -9.70
N PRO A 50 -24.16 -14.26 -8.53
CA PRO A 50 -23.96 -12.84 -8.52
C PRO A 50 -22.54 -12.65 -9.05
N SER A 51 -22.44 -12.19 -10.29
CA SER A 51 -21.24 -11.52 -10.79
C SER A 51 -21.02 -10.33 -9.86
N ILE A 52 -20.30 -10.58 -8.75
CA ILE A 52 -19.77 -9.54 -7.90
C ILE A 52 -18.99 -8.66 -8.88
N PRO A 53 -19.40 -7.40 -9.10
CA PRO A 53 -18.60 -6.51 -9.92
C PRO A 53 -17.24 -6.50 -9.23
N LEU A 54 -16.19 -6.93 -9.92
CA LEU A 54 -14.82 -6.65 -9.49
C LEU A 54 -14.82 -5.14 -9.24
N GLN A 55 -14.93 -4.74 -7.97
CA GLN A 55 -14.87 -3.35 -7.62
C GLN A 55 -13.54 -2.89 -8.18
N ASP A 56 -13.63 -2.03 -9.18
CA ASP A 56 -12.56 -1.25 -9.75
C ASP A 56 -12.11 -0.31 -8.61
N GLN A 57 -11.53 -0.90 -7.55
CA GLN A 57 -10.92 -0.20 -6.43
C GLN A 57 -9.84 0.64 -7.09
N LYS A 58 -10.16 1.92 -7.11
CA LYS A 58 -9.76 2.92 -8.10
C LYS A 58 -8.24 3.05 -8.18
N MET A 59 -7.60 2.16 -8.92
CA MET A 59 -6.19 2.30 -9.26
C MET A 59 -6.02 3.60 -10.03
N SER A 60 -4.95 4.34 -9.72
CA SER A 60 -4.63 5.57 -10.43
C SER A 60 -4.45 5.29 -11.93
N PRO A 61 -4.79 6.25 -12.82
CA PRO A 61 -4.52 6.12 -14.25
C PRO A 61 -3.04 5.84 -14.57
N GLN A 62 -2.13 6.42 -13.78
CA GLN A 62 -0.68 6.22 -13.89
C GLN A 62 -0.29 4.77 -13.64
N PHE A 63 -0.82 4.17 -12.57
CA PHE A 63 -0.56 2.76 -12.27
C PHE A 63 -1.24 1.82 -13.26
N LYS A 64 -2.47 2.12 -13.71
CA LYS A 64 -3.14 1.37 -14.79
C LYS A 64 -2.30 1.36 -16.07
N LYS A 65 -1.79 2.53 -16.49
CA LYS A 65 -0.92 2.67 -17.67
C LYS A 65 0.38 1.87 -17.49
N PHE A 66 1.02 2.00 -16.33
CA PHE A 66 2.23 1.24 -15.99
C PHE A 66 2.02 -0.28 -16.12
N LEU A 67 0.96 -0.83 -15.52
CA LEU A 67 0.66 -2.26 -15.58
C LEU A 67 0.43 -2.73 -17.02
N LYS A 68 -0.24 -1.92 -17.86
CA LYS A 68 -0.46 -2.24 -19.28
C LYS A 68 0.86 -2.35 -20.05
N GLU A 69 1.81 -1.44 -19.81
CA GLU A 69 3.13 -1.52 -20.45
C GLU A 69 3.95 -2.72 -19.97
N CYS A 70 3.79 -3.13 -18.71
CA CYS A 70 4.41 -4.36 -18.20
C CYS A 70 3.82 -5.62 -18.85
N GLN A 71 2.50 -5.69 -19.01
CA GLN A 71 1.82 -6.84 -19.61
C GLN A 71 2.22 -7.06 -21.07
N LYS A 72 2.45 -5.99 -21.84
CA LYS A 72 2.92 -6.08 -23.24
C LYS A 72 4.27 -6.77 -23.40
N ARG A 73 5.05 -6.91 -22.33
CA ARG A 73 6.37 -7.55 -22.33
C ARG A 73 6.30 -9.06 -22.07
N MET A 74 5.09 -9.61 -21.97
CA MET A 74 4.85 -11.03 -21.73
C MET A 74 3.98 -11.58 -22.86
N THR A 75 4.40 -12.67 -23.49
CA THR A 75 3.52 -13.40 -24.42
C THR A 75 2.45 -14.17 -23.68
N VAL A 76 1.32 -14.44 -24.33
CA VAL A 76 0.22 -15.24 -23.75
C VAL A 76 0.73 -16.62 -23.32
N GLU A 77 1.49 -17.30 -24.17
CA GLU A 77 2.08 -18.62 -23.86
C GLU A 77 2.94 -18.59 -22.58
N CYS A 78 3.81 -17.58 -22.43
CA CYS A 78 4.64 -17.49 -21.23
C CYS A 78 3.84 -17.05 -20.00
N ALA A 79 2.83 -16.19 -20.16
CA ALA A 79 1.90 -15.87 -19.08
C ALA A 79 1.20 -17.13 -18.57
N ASP A 80 0.75 -18.01 -19.47
CA ASP A 80 0.07 -19.26 -19.12
C ASP A 80 1.00 -20.23 -18.37
N GLN A 81 2.26 -20.37 -18.79
CA GLN A 81 3.25 -21.17 -18.04
C GLN A 81 3.47 -20.63 -16.62
N ILE A 82 3.59 -19.30 -16.48
CA ILE A 82 3.80 -18.65 -15.19
C ILE A 82 2.59 -18.83 -14.28
N VAL A 83 1.38 -18.62 -14.79
CA VAL A 83 0.13 -18.86 -14.06
C VAL A 83 0.04 -20.35 -13.67
N GLY A 84 0.35 -21.26 -14.58
CA GLY A 84 0.40 -22.70 -14.30
C GLY A 84 1.39 -23.06 -13.18
N TYR A 85 2.56 -22.42 -13.13
CA TYR A 85 3.49 -22.59 -12.00
C TYR A 85 2.91 -22.04 -10.70
N MET A 86 2.31 -20.85 -10.75
CA MET A 86 1.78 -20.16 -9.58
C MET A 86 0.60 -20.91 -8.93
N PHE A 87 -0.29 -21.48 -9.73
CA PHE A 87 -1.50 -22.16 -9.25
C PHE A 87 -1.33 -23.68 -9.16
N ASP A 88 -0.75 -24.31 -10.19
CA ASP A 88 -0.80 -25.77 -10.38
C ASP A 88 0.54 -26.49 -10.15
N ASN A 89 1.59 -25.76 -9.73
CA ASN A 89 2.97 -26.28 -9.63
C ASN A 89 3.56 -26.82 -10.95
N LYS A 90 3.09 -26.34 -12.11
CA LYS A 90 3.69 -26.66 -13.42
C LYS A 90 5.09 -26.06 -13.56
N THR A 91 5.85 -26.47 -14.57
CA THR A 91 7.19 -25.94 -14.86
C THR A 91 7.15 -24.71 -15.77
N VAL A 92 8.19 -23.87 -15.70
CA VAL A 92 8.38 -22.72 -16.60
C VAL A 92 9.64 -22.94 -17.41
N SER A 93 9.54 -22.77 -18.72
CA SER A 93 10.68 -22.90 -19.64
C SER A 93 11.74 -21.82 -19.41
N LYS A 94 12.98 -22.07 -19.84
CA LYS A 94 14.06 -21.07 -19.79
C LYS A 94 13.69 -19.81 -20.60
N THR A 95 13.03 -19.97 -21.74
CA THR A 95 12.55 -18.87 -22.59
C THR A 95 11.55 -17.98 -21.84
N CYS A 96 10.56 -18.58 -21.15
CA CYS A 96 9.59 -17.82 -20.37
C CYS A 96 10.19 -17.23 -19.09
N CYS A 97 11.19 -17.88 -18.49
CA CYS A 97 11.98 -17.26 -17.43
C CYS A 97 12.72 -16.00 -17.92
N SER A 98 13.29 -16.02 -19.12
CA SER A 98 13.93 -14.84 -19.72
C SER A 98 12.93 -13.71 -19.94
N GLN A 99 11.76 -13.99 -20.52
CA GLN A 99 10.71 -12.96 -20.66
C GLN A 99 10.26 -12.41 -19.30
N LEU A 100 10.09 -13.30 -18.31
CA LEU A 100 9.72 -12.90 -16.95
C LEU A 100 10.72 -11.89 -16.41
N VAL A 101 12.01 -12.21 -16.35
CA VAL A 101 12.98 -11.28 -15.72
C VAL A 101 13.25 -10.03 -16.56
N ASN A 102 13.19 -10.15 -17.91
CA ASN A 102 13.45 -9.03 -18.81
C ASN A 102 12.31 -7.98 -18.84
N MET A 103 11.13 -8.26 -18.26
CA MET A 103 10.14 -7.20 -18.02
C MET A 103 10.65 -6.14 -17.03
N GLY A 104 11.63 -6.50 -16.21
CA GLY A 104 12.25 -5.64 -15.21
C GLY A 104 11.63 -5.78 -13.81
N PRO A 105 12.42 -5.51 -12.74
CA PRO A 105 12.00 -5.70 -11.36
C PRO A 105 10.82 -4.80 -10.96
N ASP A 106 10.74 -3.61 -11.56
CA ASP A 106 9.64 -2.67 -11.33
C ASP A 106 8.30 -3.26 -11.79
N CYS A 107 8.27 -3.85 -13.00
CA CYS A 107 7.09 -4.50 -13.54
C CYS A 107 6.63 -5.67 -12.69
N HIS A 108 7.56 -6.54 -12.29
CA HIS A 108 7.23 -7.64 -11.38
C HIS A 108 6.67 -7.13 -10.05
N LYS A 109 7.34 -6.16 -9.42
CA LYS A 109 6.86 -5.55 -8.17
C LYS A 109 5.47 -4.97 -8.31
N GLY A 110 5.18 -4.23 -9.38
CA GLY A 110 3.85 -3.65 -9.58
C GLY A 110 2.75 -4.68 -9.86
N LEU A 111 3.04 -5.75 -10.61
CA LEU A 111 2.11 -6.86 -10.79
C LEU A 111 1.80 -7.56 -9.46
N LEU A 112 2.81 -7.76 -8.60
CA LEU A 112 2.60 -8.30 -7.26
C LEU A 112 1.79 -7.35 -6.37
N MET A 113 2.00 -6.03 -6.45
CA MET A 113 1.20 -5.05 -5.71
C MET A 113 -0.28 -5.12 -6.13
N ARG A 114 -0.55 -5.20 -7.44
CA ARG A 114 -1.90 -5.42 -7.97
C ARG A 114 -2.50 -6.73 -7.45
N GLY A 115 -1.73 -7.80 -7.47
CA GLY A 115 -2.13 -9.10 -6.93
C GLY A 115 -2.44 -9.04 -5.44
N ARG A 116 -1.61 -8.39 -4.63
CA ARG A 116 -1.84 -8.24 -3.17
C ARG A 116 -3.12 -7.48 -2.86
N GLU A 117 -3.46 -6.46 -3.65
CA GLU A 117 -4.73 -5.71 -3.50
C GLU A 117 -5.94 -6.63 -3.61
N MET A 118 -5.97 -7.50 -4.62
CA MET A 118 -7.08 -8.43 -4.86
C MET A 118 -7.19 -9.52 -3.79
N THR A 119 -6.12 -9.74 -3.02
CA THR A 119 -5.91 -10.98 -2.27
C THR A 119 -5.71 -10.77 -0.78
N ARG A 120 -5.81 -9.53 -0.27
CA ARG A 120 -5.50 -9.15 1.13
C ARG A 120 -6.07 -10.11 2.18
N LYS A 121 -7.26 -10.68 1.94
CA LYS A 121 -7.97 -11.58 2.87
C LYS A 121 -7.89 -13.07 2.52
N ASN A 122 -7.27 -13.45 1.40
CA ASN A 122 -7.27 -14.82 0.93
C ASN A 122 -5.88 -15.47 1.10
N ALA A 123 -5.74 -16.37 2.09
CA ALA A 123 -4.49 -17.06 2.39
C ALA A 123 -3.97 -17.91 1.23
N TYR A 124 -4.87 -18.53 0.46
CA TYR A 124 -4.51 -19.27 -0.75
C TYR A 124 -3.88 -18.34 -1.79
N LEU A 125 -4.48 -17.17 -2.01
CA LEU A 125 -3.93 -16.21 -2.97
C LEU A 125 -2.63 -15.53 -2.48
N LYS A 126 -2.42 -15.39 -1.16
CA LYS A 126 -1.10 -15.01 -0.61
C LYS A 126 -0.02 -16.04 -0.97
N LYS A 127 -0.35 -17.35 -0.91
CA LYS A 127 0.55 -18.44 -1.33
C LYS A 127 0.88 -18.35 -2.81
N VAL A 128 -0.10 -18.02 -3.66
CA VAL A 128 0.10 -17.80 -5.11
C VAL A 128 1.08 -16.63 -5.37
N ILE A 129 0.94 -15.51 -4.66
CA ILE A 129 1.87 -14.37 -4.76
C ILE A 129 3.29 -14.76 -4.31
N SER A 130 3.42 -15.49 -3.21
CA SER A 130 4.72 -16.00 -2.74
C SER A 130 5.39 -16.96 -3.75
N ARG A 131 4.59 -17.80 -4.42
CA ARG A 131 5.10 -18.67 -5.51
C ARG A 131 5.64 -17.85 -6.68
N SER A 132 5.00 -16.74 -7.04
CA SER A 132 5.48 -15.83 -8.07
C SER A 132 6.84 -15.21 -7.70
N GLU A 133 6.98 -14.71 -6.47
CA GLU A 133 8.27 -14.19 -5.97
C GLU A 133 9.38 -15.25 -5.99
N LYS A 134 9.05 -16.49 -5.60
CA LYS A 134 9.99 -17.62 -5.68
C LYS A 134 10.37 -17.96 -7.13
N LEU A 135 9.44 -17.90 -8.07
CA LEU A 135 9.70 -18.14 -9.49
C LEU A 135 10.64 -17.08 -10.05
N TRP A 136 10.38 -15.79 -9.75
CA TRP A 136 11.25 -14.69 -10.15
C TRP A 136 12.70 -14.94 -9.75
N GLY A 137 12.96 -15.22 -8.46
CA GLY A 137 14.30 -15.47 -7.95
C GLY A 137 14.96 -16.76 -8.50
N LYS A 138 14.17 -17.72 -9.00
CA LYS A 138 14.71 -18.86 -9.77
C LYS A 138 15.11 -18.42 -11.17
N CYS A 139 14.22 -17.72 -11.88
CA CYS A 139 14.47 -17.27 -13.23
C CYS A 139 15.66 -16.30 -13.31
N GLU A 140 15.84 -15.42 -12.33
CA GLU A 140 17.01 -14.51 -12.24
C GLU A 140 18.36 -15.24 -12.26
N LYS A 141 18.40 -16.50 -11.78
CA LYS A 141 19.64 -17.29 -11.73
C LYS A 141 19.96 -18.00 -13.04
N ILE A 142 18.95 -18.29 -13.86
CA ILE A 142 19.09 -19.14 -15.05
C ILE A 142 18.88 -18.40 -16.37
N ALA A 143 18.22 -17.25 -16.33
CA ALA A 143 17.93 -16.47 -17.51
C ALA A 143 19.00 -15.40 -17.74
N PRO A 144 19.44 -15.18 -19.00
CA PRO A 144 20.27 -14.03 -19.34
C PRO A 144 19.51 -12.73 -19.04
N HIS A 145 20.11 -11.90 -18.17
CA HIS A 145 19.52 -10.63 -17.78
C HIS A 145 19.90 -9.55 -18.79
N HIS A 146 18.96 -9.15 -19.65
CA HIS A 146 19.16 -8.01 -20.53
C HIS A 146 18.58 -6.77 -19.84
N LYS A 147 19.47 -5.84 -19.43
CA LYS A 147 19.04 -4.54 -18.89
C LYS A 147 18.44 -3.69 -20.01
N ASP A 148 17.14 -3.84 -20.24
CA ASP A 148 16.41 -2.92 -21.08
C ASP A 148 16.26 -1.58 -20.34
N LYS A 149 16.98 -0.56 -20.81
CA LYS A 149 16.89 0.80 -20.27
C LYS A 149 15.49 1.40 -20.43
N ASN A 150 14.68 0.87 -21.34
CA ASN A 150 13.31 1.28 -21.61
C ASN A 150 12.27 0.46 -20.82
N SER A 151 12.70 -0.38 -19.86
CA SER A 151 11.78 -1.07 -18.95
C SER A 151 10.89 -0.05 -18.21
N PRO A 152 9.56 -0.24 -18.14
CA PRO A 152 8.69 0.65 -17.38
C PRO A 152 9.15 0.78 -15.93
N LYS A 153 9.19 2.02 -15.44
CA LYS A 153 9.51 2.33 -14.04
C LYS A 153 8.24 2.46 -13.23
N LEU A 154 8.29 1.96 -11.99
CA LEU A 154 7.19 2.15 -11.07
C LEU A 154 6.88 3.65 -10.94
N PRO A 155 5.60 4.05 -11.01
CA PRO A 155 5.23 5.43 -10.78
C PRO A 155 5.49 5.82 -9.32
N GLY A 156 5.41 7.13 -9.05
CA GLY A 156 5.46 7.67 -7.69
C GLY A 156 4.48 6.94 -6.76
N ARG A 157 4.84 6.84 -5.48
CA ARG A 157 4.10 6.04 -4.50
C ARG A 157 2.67 6.51 -4.33
N GLU A 158 2.41 7.79 -4.53
CA GLU A 158 1.09 8.43 -4.54
C GLU A 158 0.12 7.78 -5.55
N TYR A 159 0.65 7.13 -6.58
CA TYR A 159 -0.13 6.44 -7.60
C TYR A 159 -0.32 4.95 -7.32
N LEU A 160 0.37 4.39 -6.32
CA LEU A 160 0.37 2.95 -6.04
C LEU A 160 -0.79 2.52 -5.11
N PRO A 161 -1.28 1.27 -5.23
CA PRO A 161 -2.26 0.72 -4.31
C PRO A 161 -1.75 0.75 -2.86
N GLY A 162 -2.68 1.00 -1.92
CA GLY A 162 -2.35 1.05 -0.49
C GLY A 162 -1.60 2.31 -0.05
N TYR A 163 -1.51 3.36 -0.88
CA TYR A 163 -0.82 4.61 -0.51
C TYR A 163 -1.37 5.24 0.79
N ALA A 164 -2.69 5.34 0.93
CA ALA A 164 -3.32 5.88 2.14
C ALA A 164 -3.03 5.03 3.40
N GLU A 165 -3.05 3.70 3.26
CA GLU A 165 -2.68 2.80 4.36
C GLU A 165 -1.21 2.97 4.73
N PHE A 166 -0.33 3.04 3.74
CA PHE A 166 1.09 3.30 3.96
C PHE A 166 1.33 4.62 4.71
N LEU A 167 0.71 5.73 4.27
CA LEU A 167 0.81 7.02 4.95
C LEU A 167 0.32 6.92 6.41
N ARG A 168 -0.79 6.22 6.64
CA ARG A 168 -1.31 5.97 7.99
C ARG A 168 -0.32 5.20 8.86
N GLU A 169 0.28 4.13 8.34
CA GLU A 169 1.30 3.37 9.08
C GLU A 169 2.57 4.18 9.32
N CYS A 170 2.96 5.07 8.40
CA CYS A 170 4.04 6.03 8.63
C CYS A 170 3.70 7.03 9.73
N ALA A 171 2.50 7.63 9.68
CA ALA A 171 2.05 8.61 10.66
C ALA A 171 1.98 8.02 12.08
N LYS A 172 1.54 6.77 12.23
CA LYS A 172 1.50 6.04 13.52
C LYS A 172 2.86 5.90 14.21
N LYS A 173 3.97 6.02 13.47
CA LYS A 173 5.33 5.97 14.07
C LYS A 173 5.65 7.23 14.86
N LEU A 174 4.91 8.31 14.64
CA LEU A 174 4.94 9.54 15.42
C LEU A 174 3.82 9.52 16.46
N THR A 175 4.08 10.09 17.64
CA THR A 175 2.99 10.45 18.56
C THR A 175 2.34 11.72 18.07
N GLU A 176 1.08 11.98 18.45
CA GLU A 176 0.39 13.23 18.12
C GLU A 176 1.23 14.46 18.52
N LYS A 177 1.78 14.46 19.74
CA LYS A 177 2.70 15.51 20.23
C LYS A 177 3.88 15.72 19.27
N CYS A 178 4.56 14.65 18.87
CA CYS A 178 5.71 14.73 17.99
C CYS A 178 5.33 15.13 16.55
N GLY A 179 4.19 14.66 16.04
CA GLY A 179 3.67 15.07 14.73
C GLY A 179 3.35 16.56 14.67
N ASN A 180 2.74 17.11 15.74
CA ASN A 180 2.47 18.54 15.87
C ASN A 180 3.76 19.35 15.99
N GLU A 181 4.71 18.89 16.80
CA GLU A 181 6.02 19.53 16.94
C GLU A 181 6.81 19.57 15.62
N PHE A 182 6.84 18.45 14.89
CA PHE A 182 7.46 18.38 13.56
C PHE A 182 6.77 19.33 12.58
N SER A 183 5.44 19.32 12.53
CA SER A 183 4.67 20.20 11.66
C SER A 183 4.92 21.68 12.00
N ASP A 184 4.96 22.04 13.27
CA ASP A 184 5.30 23.38 13.74
C ASP A 184 6.74 23.76 13.36
N ALA A 185 7.69 22.84 13.53
CA ALA A 185 9.07 23.04 13.12
C ALA A 185 9.20 23.24 11.61
N VAL A 186 8.38 22.59 10.78
CA VAL A 186 8.36 22.77 9.32
C VAL A 186 7.67 24.08 8.92
N PHE A 187 6.45 24.33 9.40
CA PHE A 187 5.62 25.42 8.87
C PHE A 187 5.79 26.75 9.62
N LYS A 188 6.06 26.77 10.93
CA LYS A 188 6.19 28.00 11.74
C LYS A 188 7.64 28.49 11.84
N LYS A 189 7.85 29.76 12.20
CA LYS A 189 9.21 30.31 12.45
C LYS A 189 9.66 29.96 13.87
N ASN A 190 10.98 29.82 14.08
CA ASN A 190 11.62 29.63 15.39
C ASN A 190 11.11 28.43 16.22
N LYS A 191 10.66 27.37 15.54
CA LYS A 191 10.28 26.10 16.16
C LYS A 191 11.32 25.03 15.81
N THR A 192 11.59 24.14 16.75
CA THR A 192 12.56 23.05 16.60
C THR A 192 11.98 21.76 17.14
N VAL A 193 12.49 20.64 16.65
CA VAL A 193 12.14 19.30 17.14
C VAL A 193 13.10 18.88 18.26
N ASP A 194 12.60 18.38 19.38
CA ASP A 194 13.40 17.91 20.51
C ASP A 194 14.09 16.57 20.20
N LYS A 195 14.97 16.13 21.10
CA LYS A 195 15.74 14.89 20.92
C LYS A 195 14.84 13.64 20.85
N GLY A 196 13.78 13.59 21.66
CA GLY A 196 12.88 12.44 21.73
C GLY A 196 12.02 12.31 20.47
N CYS A 197 11.48 13.41 19.98
CA CYS A 197 10.75 13.46 18.72
C CYS A 197 11.69 13.23 17.52
N CYS A 198 12.93 13.74 17.55
CA CYS A 198 13.93 13.43 16.53
C CYS A 198 14.22 11.93 16.41
N TRP A 199 14.29 11.19 17.52
CA TRP A 199 14.44 9.74 17.48
C TRP A 199 13.29 9.07 16.71
N ARG A 200 12.04 9.51 16.94
CA ARG A 200 10.85 8.98 16.23
C ARG A 200 10.84 9.35 14.75
N VAL A 201 11.21 10.59 14.42
CA VAL A 201 11.34 11.05 13.03
C VAL A 201 12.36 10.20 12.27
N LEU A 202 13.51 9.88 12.86
CA LEU A 202 14.49 9.01 12.20
C LEU A 202 14.00 7.56 12.12
N HIS A 203 13.45 7.05 13.22
CA HIS A 203 12.95 5.67 13.31
C HIS A 203 11.77 5.42 12.36
N MET A 204 11.04 6.45 11.93
CA MET A 204 9.98 6.27 10.95
C MET A 204 10.53 5.81 9.58
N GLY A 205 11.78 6.18 9.29
CA GLY A 205 12.48 5.93 8.03
C GLY A 205 12.32 7.08 7.05
N ARG A 206 13.34 7.25 6.19
CA ARG A 206 13.43 8.34 5.22
C ARG A 206 12.25 8.38 4.24
N GLU A 207 11.84 7.21 3.73
CA GLU A 207 10.70 7.09 2.81
C GLU A 207 9.40 7.58 3.48
N CYS A 208 9.11 7.11 4.70
CA CYS A 208 7.93 7.56 5.44
C CYS A 208 7.94 9.07 5.68
N HIS A 209 9.09 9.64 6.07
CA HIS A 209 9.23 11.07 6.30
C HIS A 209 8.95 11.90 5.04
N GLU A 210 9.51 11.50 3.89
CA GLU A 210 9.33 12.23 2.63
C GLU A 210 7.90 12.13 2.09
N GLU A 211 7.27 10.96 2.17
CA GLU A 211 5.91 10.75 1.68
C GLU A 211 4.86 11.45 2.56
N VAL A 212 4.99 11.38 3.90
CA VAL A 212 4.13 12.15 4.82
C VAL A 212 4.29 13.64 4.59
N LEU A 213 5.51 14.13 4.33
CA LEU A 213 5.73 15.54 4.01
C LEU A 213 5.07 15.93 2.68
N LYS A 214 5.17 15.11 1.64
CA LYS A 214 4.51 15.36 0.35
C LYS A 214 2.99 15.43 0.52
N ASP A 215 2.42 14.54 1.31
CA ASP A 215 0.98 14.53 1.62
C ASP A 215 0.57 15.80 2.38
N LEU A 216 1.32 16.19 3.42
CA LEU A 216 1.11 17.44 4.17
C LEU A 216 1.20 18.69 3.29
N ILE A 217 2.16 18.73 2.35
CA ILE A 217 2.29 19.81 1.35
C ILE A 217 1.07 19.86 0.43
N SER A 218 0.50 18.71 0.09
CA SER A 218 -0.64 18.59 -0.83
C SER A 218 -1.97 18.91 -0.14
N LEU A 219 -2.10 18.60 1.15
CA LEU A 219 -3.27 18.89 1.98
C LEU A 219 -3.27 20.32 2.52
N GLY A 220 -2.08 20.87 2.78
CA GLY A 220 -1.95 22.20 3.34
C GLY A 220 -2.22 23.27 2.30
N GLU A 221 -3.04 24.25 2.65
CA GLU A 221 -2.83 25.59 2.13
C GLU A 221 -1.45 26.03 2.64
N ILE A 222 -0.42 25.92 1.80
CA ILE A 222 0.94 26.34 2.13
C ILE A 222 0.91 27.87 2.19
N LYS A 223 0.41 28.42 3.30
CA LYS A 223 0.21 29.85 3.51
C LYS A 223 1.56 30.56 3.33
N ASN A 224 1.75 31.13 2.14
CA ASN A 224 2.89 31.95 1.75
C ASN A 224 4.25 31.24 1.71
N LYS A 225 4.30 29.92 1.49
CA LYS A 225 5.57 29.20 1.22
C LYS A 225 5.45 28.30 -0.01
N SER A 226 6.54 28.10 -0.72
CA SER A 226 6.62 27.14 -1.81
C SER A 226 6.83 25.71 -1.27
N PRO A 227 6.37 24.66 -1.99
CA PRO A 227 6.71 23.27 -1.68
C PRO A 227 8.21 23.03 -1.54
N ARG A 228 9.03 23.76 -2.30
CA ARG A 228 10.50 23.67 -2.24
C ARG A 228 11.05 24.15 -0.90
N GLU A 229 10.58 25.29 -0.40
CA GLU A 229 11.01 25.81 0.91
C GLU A 229 10.62 24.88 2.06
N VAL A 230 9.41 24.30 1.99
CA VAL A 230 8.93 23.32 2.96
C VAL A 230 9.83 22.07 2.96
N ARG A 231 10.16 21.53 1.78
CA ARG A 231 11.09 20.40 1.64
C ARG A 231 12.49 20.69 2.19
N LEU A 232 13.07 21.82 1.83
CA LEU A 232 14.39 22.23 2.32
C LEU A 232 14.44 22.32 3.84
N LYS A 233 13.40 22.89 4.45
CA LYS A 233 13.32 23.02 5.90
C LYS A 233 13.14 21.66 6.59
N SER A 234 12.33 20.78 6.00
CA SER A 234 12.17 19.41 6.47
C SER A 234 13.50 18.63 6.41
N ASP A 235 14.27 18.78 5.34
CA ASP A 235 15.62 18.18 5.21
C ASP A 235 16.61 18.71 6.25
N GLN A 236 16.55 20.00 6.59
CA GLN A 236 17.38 20.58 7.66
C GLN A 236 17.01 19.98 9.03
N ILE A 237 15.73 19.79 9.31
CA ILE A 237 15.25 19.13 10.53
C ILE A 237 15.76 17.69 10.57
N TRP A 238 15.64 16.92 9.48
CA TRP A 238 16.17 15.57 9.38
C TRP A 238 17.67 15.50 9.70
N LYS A 239 18.49 16.34 9.06
CA LYS A 239 19.94 16.42 9.31
C LYS A 239 20.27 16.82 10.75
N ARG A 240 19.47 17.70 11.36
CA ARG A 240 19.61 18.05 12.79
C ARG A 240 19.28 16.84 13.67
N CYS A 241 18.20 16.12 13.38
CA CYS A 241 17.83 14.92 14.12
C CYS A 241 18.93 13.86 14.06
N GLN A 242 19.55 13.63 12.90
CA GLN A 242 20.68 12.69 12.77
C GLN A 242 21.85 13.04 13.70
N ARG A 243 22.09 14.33 13.96
CA ARG A 243 23.15 14.79 14.88
C ARG A 243 22.79 14.62 16.36
N ILE A 244 21.55 14.94 16.74
CA ILE A 244 21.16 14.99 18.16
C ILE A 244 20.55 13.69 18.69
N ALA A 245 20.11 12.80 17.80
CA ALA A 245 19.55 11.48 18.11
C ALA A 245 20.22 10.39 17.25
N PRO A 246 21.55 10.19 17.34
CA PRO A 246 22.23 9.16 16.57
C PRO A 246 21.65 7.78 16.89
N HIS A 247 21.49 6.95 15.87
CA HIS A 247 21.17 5.53 16.02
C HIS A 247 22.30 4.89 16.86
N LYS A 248 22.00 4.53 18.11
CA LYS A 248 22.78 3.54 18.84
C LYS A 248 22.31 2.16 18.43
#